data_AF-A0A9D4NT69-F1
#
_entry.id   AF-A0A9D4NT69-F1
#
_cell.length_a   1.000
_cell.length_b   1.000
_cell.length_c   1.000
_cell.angle_alpha   90.00
_cell.angle_beta   90.00
_cell.angle_gamma   90.00
#
_symmetry.space_group_name_H-M   'P 1'
#
loop_
_entity.id
_entity.type
_entity.pdbx_description
1 polymer ?
#
loop_
_entity_poly.entity_id
_entity_poly.type
_entity_poly.pdbx_seq_one_letter_code
_entity_poly.pdbx_strand_id
1 'polypeptide(L)'
;MASVTFCIDMIYFHNEHRNGWYSTGMFYLVKSITEFIPIIAIILINAFIFDIYESIKPGIYVWIVIFFLLCSLAMQSICYSSPIQHLNYFYKFLANFSPLRFGFEGLLLLQYGFNRCHSDRKEIQIILHQFGIVNDEEYFYTCILMLVFNIIFHRFITFLVLMIKMNPYNNRRKRSERILRHHNDLITKKN
;
A
#
# COMPACT_ATOMS: atom_id res chain seq x y z
N MET A 1 -2.76 1.15 11.84
CA MET A 1 -2.53 2.44 12.55
C MET A 1 -2.61 3.64 11.62
N ALA A 2 -2.04 3.62 10.40
CA ALA A 2 -2.02 4.77 9.48
C ALA A 2 -3.41 5.34 9.06
N SER A 3 -4.46 4.50 8.90
CA SER A 3 -5.77 5.02 8.48
C SER A 3 -6.53 5.80 9.58
N VAL A 4 -6.23 5.56 10.86
CA VAL A 4 -6.97 6.18 11.99
C VAL A 4 -6.49 7.61 12.23
N THR A 5 -5.17 7.84 12.22
CA THR A 5 -4.59 9.20 12.29
C THR A 5 -4.97 10.02 11.07
N PHE A 6 -4.98 9.43 9.87
CA PHE A 6 -5.40 10.12 8.65
C PHE A 6 -6.82 10.69 8.75
N CYS A 7 -7.78 9.93 9.29
CA CYS A 7 -9.16 10.40 9.43
C CYS A 7 -9.30 11.63 10.34
N ILE A 8 -8.49 11.73 11.40
CA ILE A 8 -8.48 12.87 12.33
C ILE A 8 -7.82 14.07 11.65
N ASP A 9 -6.65 13.86 11.03
CA ASP A 9 -5.87 14.90 10.36
C ASP A 9 -6.61 15.50 9.17
N MET A 10 -7.51 14.74 8.53
CA MET A 10 -8.34 15.20 7.40
C MET A 10 -9.22 16.41 7.75
N ILE A 11 -9.67 16.56 9.00
CA ILE A 11 -10.49 17.70 9.41
C ILE A 11 -9.66 18.98 9.42
N TYR A 12 -8.47 18.92 10.02
CA TYR A 12 -7.52 20.03 10.08
C TYR A 12 -7.00 20.38 8.69
N PHE A 13 -6.58 19.37 7.93
CA PHE A 13 -6.14 19.51 6.55
C PHE A 13 -7.18 20.22 5.68
N HIS A 14 -8.45 19.82 5.78
CA HIS A 14 -9.50 20.44 4.98
C HIS A 14 -9.67 21.93 5.28
N ASN A 15 -9.51 22.34 6.54
CA ASN A 15 -9.59 23.74 6.95
C ASN A 15 -8.38 24.56 6.47
N GLU A 16 -7.17 24.00 6.56
CA GLU A 16 -5.94 24.67 6.14
C GLU A 16 -5.77 24.73 4.61
N HIS A 17 -6.13 23.64 3.92
CA HIS A 17 -6.18 23.60 2.46
C HIS A 17 -7.19 24.62 1.91
N ARG A 18 -8.33 24.77 2.59
CA ARG A 18 -9.31 25.83 2.29
C ARG A 18 -8.76 27.23 2.45
N ASN A 19 -7.78 27.44 3.33
CA ASN A 19 -7.13 28.74 3.52
C ASN A 19 -5.97 28.96 2.55
N GLY A 20 -5.68 27.99 1.67
CA GLY A 20 -4.64 28.09 0.65
C GLY A 20 -3.22 27.91 1.19
N TRP A 21 -3.07 27.37 2.40
CA TRP A 21 -1.76 27.28 3.06
C TRP A 21 -0.82 26.28 2.37
N TYR A 22 -1.37 25.19 1.82
CA TYR A 22 -0.61 24.20 1.05
C TYR A 22 -1.54 23.35 0.16
N SER A 23 -0.94 22.73 -0.86
CA SER A 23 -1.66 21.91 -1.83
C SER A 23 -1.95 20.51 -1.31
N THR A 24 -3.00 19.88 -1.86
CA THR A 24 -3.38 18.49 -1.57
C THR A 24 -2.26 17.50 -1.84
N GLY A 25 -1.50 17.73 -2.92
CA GLY A 25 -0.35 16.89 -3.28
C GLY A 25 0.79 16.99 -2.27
N MET A 26 1.09 18.21 -1.80
CA MET A 26 2.16 18.41 -0.81
C MET A 26 1.82 17.76 0.54
N PHE A 27 0.57 17.90 0.99
CA PHE A 27 0.08 17.21 2.19
C PHE A 27 0.23 15.69 2.08
N TYR A 28 -0.24 15.12 0.96
CA TYR A 28 -0.17 13.68 0.71
C TYR A 28 1.28 13.17 0.68
N LEU A 29 2.18 13.91 0.05
CA LEU A 29 3.59 13.55 -0.08
C LEU A 29 4.28 13.56 1.29
N VAL A 30 4.17 14.65 2.05
CA VAL A 30 4.78 14.78 3.39
C VAL A 30 4.25 13.70 4.32
N LYS A 31 2.93 13.49 4.33
CA LYS A 31 2.30 12.44 5.14
C LYS A 31 2.85 11.06 4.78
N SER A 32 2.93 10.75 3.48
CA SER A 32 3.48 9.47 3.00
C SER A 32 4.95 9.27 3.42
N ILE A 33 5.79 10.32 3.34
CA ILE A 33 7.20 10.23 3.78
C ILE A 33 7.30 9.99 5.29
N THR A 34 6.58 10.77 6.09
CA THR A 34 6.64 10.66 7.55
C THR A 34 6.20 9.30 8.07
N GLU A 35 5.26 8.65 7.37
CA GLU A 35 4.78 7.31 7.73
C GLU A 35 5.77 6.19 7.39
N PHE A 36 6.72 6.40 6.47
CA PHE A 36 7.73 5.37 6.14
C PHE A 36 8.74 5.15 7.26
N ILE A 37 9.07 6.17 8.04
CA ILE A 37 10.09 6.10 9.09
C ILE A 37 9.77 5.01 10.13
N PRO A 38 8.59 4.98 10.78
CA PRO A 38 8.25 3.92 11.73
C PRO A 38 8.06 2.56 11.04
N ILE A 39 7.57 2.53 9.80
CA ILE A 39 7.37 1.29 9.04
C ILE A 39 8.72 0.60 8.77
N ILE A 40 9.75 1.35 8.36
CA ILE A 40 11.11 0.83 8.13
C ILE A 40 11.67 0.19 9.40
N ALA A 41 11.53 0.84 10.56
CA ALA A 41 12.03 0.30 11.83
C ALA A 41 11.35 -1.04 12.19
N ILE A 42 10.03 -1.14 12.02
CA ILE A 42 9.28 -2.38 12.25
C ILE A 42 9.68 -3.46 11.24
N ILE A 43 9.90 -3.11 9.97
CA ILE A 43 10.35 -4.07 8.94
C ILE A 43 11.71 -4.66 9.30
N LEU A 44 12.67 -3.84 9.74
CA LEU A 44 14.00 -4.32 10.09
C LEU A 44 13.96 -5.32 11.26
N ILE A 45 13.15 -5.02 12.28
CA ILE A 45 12.95 -5.93 13.43
C ILE A 45 12.30 -7.23 12.98
N ASN A 46 11.25 -7.17 12.16
CA ASN A 46 10.59 -8.39 11.66
C ASN A 46 11.51 -9.18 10.75
N ALA A 47 12.21 -8.55 9.81
CA ALA A 47 13.16 -9.19 8.92
C ALA A 47 14.24 -9.92 9.71
N PHE A 48 14.75 -9.33 10.80
CA PHE A 48 15.69 -9.98 11.71
C PHE A 48 15.11 -11.21 12.40
N ILE A 49 13.85 -11.16 12.85
CA ILE A 49 13.18 -12.32 13.48
C ILE A 49 12.96 -13.46 12.47
N PHE A 50 12.60 -13.13 11.23
CA PHE A 50 12.36 -14.12 10.16
C PHE A 50 13.64 -14.64 9.51
N ASP A 51 14.79 -14.01 9.79
CA ASP A 51 16.06 -14.40 9.19
C ASP A 51 16.68 -15.63 9.87
N ILE A 52 16.11 -16.79 9.57
CA ILE A 52 16.61 -18.11 9.99
C ILE A 52 17.57 -18.69 8.94
N TYR A 53 17.57 -18.15 7.71
CA TYR A 53 18.14 -18.80 6.53
C TYR A 53 19.39 -18.12 5.94
N GLU A 54 19.85 -16.98 6.47
CA GLU A 54 21.09 -16.35 6.02
C GLU A 54 22.30 -17.31 6.12
N SER A 55 22.32 -18.18 7.14
CA SER A 55 23.34 -19.22 7.32
C SER A 55 23.38 -20.26 6.18
N ILE A 56 22.30 -20.40 5.40
CA ILE A 56 22.15 -21.42 4.36
C ILE A 56 22.37 -20.82 2.97
N LYS A 57 21.92 -19.58 2.72
CA LYS A 57 22.17 -18.87 1.47
C LYS A 57 22.44 -17.40 1.76
N PRO A 58 23.67 -16.92 1.49
CA PRO A 58 24.04 -15.54 1.79
C PRO A 58 23.26 -14.56 0.90
N GLY A 59 22.83 -13.44 1.49
CA GLY A 59 22.09 -12.37 0.82
C GLY A 59 20.57 -12.54 0.82
N ILE A 60 20.01 -13.57 1.47
CA ILE A 60 18.56 -13.73 1.62
C ILE A 60 17.97 -12.59 2.44
N TYR A 61 18.68 -12.11 3.47
CA TYR A 61 18.22 -11.03 4.34
C TYR A 61 17.78 -9.79 3.57
N VAL A 62 18.56 -9.37 2.56
CA VAL A 62 18.24 -8.18 1.74
C VAL A 62 16.92 -8.37 1.00
N TRP A 63 16.67 -9.57 0.47
CA TRP A 63 15.43 -9.90 -0.21
C TRP A 63 14.25 -9.95 0.76
N ILE A 64 14.43 -10.49 1.97
CA ILE A 64 13.42 -10.46 3.04
C ILE A 64 13.02 -9.01 3.36
N VAL A 65 13.99 -8.12 3.53
CA VAL A 65 13.76 -6.70 3.83
C VAL A 65 13.02 -6.01 2.69
N ILE A 66 13.48 -6.17 1.45
CA ILE A 66 12.81 -5.59 0.25
C ILE A 66 11.37 -6.09 0.18
N PHE A 67 11.16 -7.37 0.42
CA PHE A 67 9.85 -8.00 0.29
C PHE A 67 8.88 -7.55 1.40
N PHE A 68 9.32 -7.49 2.66
CA PHE A 68 8.52 -6.92 3.74
C PHE A 68 8.20 -5.44 3.52
N LEU A 69 9.14 -4.69 2.95
CA LEU A 69 8.92 -3.30 2.56
C LEU A 69 7.81 -3.21 1.51
N LEU A 70 7.90 -3.96 0.41
CA LEU A 70 6.86 -3.99 -0.63
C LEU A 70 5.50 -4.42 -0.07
N CYS A 71 5.45 -5.44 0.80
CA CYS A 71 4.22 -5.87 1.48
C CYS A 71 3.61 -4.76 2.34
N SER A 72 4.41 -4.09 3.16
CA SER A 72 3.92 -3.04 4.06
C SER A 72 3.35 -1.84 3.31
N LEU A 73 3.95 -1.49 2.17
CA LEU A 73 3.48 -0.43 1.28
C LEU A 73 2.12 -0.77 0.65
N ALA A 74 1.88 -2.05 0.47
CA ALA A 74 0.75 -2.59 -0.25
C ALA A 74 -0.39 -3.06 0.68
N MET A 75 -0.14 -3.16 1.99
CA MET A 75 -1.09 -3.53 3.04
C MET A 75 -2.18 -2.47 3.29
N GLN A 76 -3.20 -2.41 2.43
CA GLN A 76 -4.46 -1.69 2.67
C GLN A 76 -5.72 -2.51 2.31
N SER A 77 -5.57 -3.76 1.89
CA SER A 77 -6.66 -4.61 1.38
C SER A 77 -6.92 -5.81 2.30
N ILE A 78 -8.19 -6.24 2.44
CA ILE A 78 -8.58 -7.42 3.23
C ILE A 78 -8.25 -8.72 2.44
N CYS A 79 -7.82 -9.76 3.17
CA CYS A 79 -7.29 -11.01 2.60
C CYS A 79 -8.37 -12.10 2.39
N TYR A 80 -8.23 -12.87 1.30
CA TYR A 80 -8.78 -14.22 1.15
C TYR A 80 -7.61 -15.21 1.04
N SER A 81 -7.38 -15.99 2.10
CA SER A 81 -6.29 -16.96 2.25
C SER A 81 -6.59 -18.31 1.55
N SER A 82 -7.18 -18.29 0.35
CA SER A 82 -7.66 -19.49 -0.34
C SER A 82 -6.85 -19.76 -1.62
N PRO A 83 -6.60 -21.03 -1.99
CA PRO A 83 -5.94 -21.34 -3.25
C PRO A 83 -6.76 -20.82 -4.44
N ILE A 84 -6.17 -19.91 -5.23
CA ILE A 84 -6.87 -19.18 -6.29
C ILE A 84 -7.38 -20.11 -7.39
N GLN A 85 -6.74 -21.27 -7.57
CA GLN A 85 -7.10 -22.23 -8.61
C GLN A 85 -8.58 -22.68 -8.52
N HIS A 86 -9.13 -22.72 -7.32
CA HIS A 86 -10.51 -23.15 -7.05
C HIS A 86 -11.54 -21.99 -7.01
N LEU A 87 -11.11 -20.74 -7.18
CA LEU A 87 -12.01 -19.59 -7.19
C LEU A 87 -12.68 -19.38 -8.56
N ASN A 88 -13.89 -18.83 -8.56
CA ASN A 88 -14.57 -18.40 -9.80
C ASN A 88 -13.75 -17.32 -10.53
N TYR A 89 -13.91 -17.24 -11.85
CA TYR A 89 -13.16 -16.31 -12.70
C TYR A 89 -13.21 -14.85 -12.21
N PHE A 90 -14.36 -14.39 -11.71
CA PHE A 90 -14.51 -13.05 -11.15
C PHE A 90 -13.62 -12.81 -9.92
N TYR A 91 -13.58 -13.76 -8.99
CA TYR A 91 -12.71 -13.67 -7.81
C TYR A 91 -11.23 -13.80 -8.18
N LYS A 92 -10.89 -14.60 -9.21
CA LYS A 92 -9.52 -14.66 -9.77
C LYS A 92 -9.07 -13.30 -10.29
N PHE A 93 -9.94 -12.59 -10.99
CA PHE A 93 -9.68 -11.24 -11.47
C PHE A 93 -9.48 -10.25 -10.31
N LEU A 94 -10.39 -10.23 -9.33
CA LEU A 94 -10.27 -9.36 -8.15
C LEU A 94 -9.00 -9.66 -7.33
N ALA A 95 -8.60 -10.92 -7.25
CA ALA A 95 -7.41 -11.35 -6.53
C ALA A 95 -6.11 -10.75 -7.11
N ASN A 96 -6.09 -10.32 -8.38
CA ASN A 96 -4.92 -9.64 -8.97
C ASN A 96 -4.75 -8.19 -8.49
N PHE A 97 -5.81 -7.60 -7.93
CA PHE A 97 -5.74 -6.29 -7.26
C PHE A 97 -5.47 -6.42 -5.76
N SER A 98 -5.24 -7.63 -5.26
CA SER A 98 -4.90 -7.87 -3.86
C SER A 98 -3.37 -7.89 -3.70
N PRO A 99 -2.77 -6.81 -3.20
CA PRO A 99 -1.34 -6.80 -2.90
C PRO A 99 -0.95 -7.83 -1.82
N LEU A 100 -1.85 -8.11 -0.88
CA LEU A 100 -1.62 -9.08 0.19
C LEU A 100 -1.40 -10.49 -0.33
N ARG A 101 -2.08 -10.86 -1.41
CA ARG A 101 -1.90 -12.16 -2.07
C ARG A 101 -0.46 -12.31 -2.55
N PHE A 102 0.00 -11.38 -3.40
CA PHE A 102 1.35 -11.45 -3.97
C PHE A 102 2.43 -11.29 -2.91
N GLY A 103 2.14 -10.53 -1.85
CA GLY A 103 2.97 -10.48 -0.65
C GLY A 103 3.09 -11.83 0.04
N PHE A 104 1.99 -12.46 0.40
CA PHE A 104 2.04 -13.75 1.08
C PHE A 104 2.68 -14.85 0.23
N GLU A 105 2.30 -14.95 -1.05
CA GLU A 105 2.86 -15.92 -1.99
C GLU A 105 4.37 -15.70 -2.21
N GLY A 106 4.83 -14.44 -2.32
CA GLY A 106 6.24 -14.16 -2.48
C GLY A 106 7.07 -14.38 -1.21
N LEU A 107 6.52 -14.18 0.00
CA LEU A 107 7.16 -14.59 1.26
C LEU A 107 7.31 -16.10 1.33
N LEU A 108 6.26 -16.85 0.98
CA LEU A 108 6.31 -18.31 0.90
C LEU A 108 7.37 -18.79 -0.09
N LEU A 109 7.48 -18.15 -1.25
CA LEU A 109 8.53 -18.45 -2.23
C LEU A 109 9.92 -18.13 -1.69
N LEU A 110 10.09 -17.03 -0.97
CA LEU A 110 11.38 -16.68 -0.39
C LEU A 110 11.84 -17.70 0.65
N GLN A 111 10.90 -18.17 1.47
CA GLN A 111 11.18 -19.07 2.58
C GLN A 111 11.26 -20.54 2.16
N TYR A 112 10.48 -20.95 1.15
CA TYR A 112 10.31 -22.36 0.81
C TYR A 112 10.63 -22.70 -0.65
N GLY A 113 10.80 -21.72 -1.55
CA GLY A 113 11.14 -21.91 -2.96
C GLY A 113 12.64 -21.78 -3.26
N PHE A 114 12.99 -21.64 -4.54
CA PHE A 114 14.34 -21.52 -5.10
C PHE A 114 15.18 -22.80 -4.98
N ASN A 115 14.74 -23.89 -5.61
CA ASN A 115 15.47 -25.16 -5.67
C ASN A 115 15.91 -25.71 -4.30
N ARG A 116 15.18 -25.35 -3.22
CA ARG A 116 15.43 -25.85 -1.86
C ARG A 116 15.09 -27.33 -1.69
N CYS A 117 14.19 -27.86 -2.52
CA CYS A 117 13.94 -29.29 -2.62
C CYS A 117 14.89 -29.90 -3.64
N HIS A 118 15.57 -30.98 -3.28
CA HIS A 118 16.41 -31.69 -4.23
C HIS A 118 15.54 -32.51 -5.18
N SER A 119 15.48 -32.09 -6.45
CA SER A 119 14.77 -32.81 -7.51
C SER A 119 15.25 -34.26 -7.65
N ASP A 120 16.52 -34.51 -7.35
CA ASP A 120 17.17 -35.84 -7.39
C ASP A 120 16.55 -36.84 -6.39
N ARG A 121 15.92 -36.35 -5.31
CA ARG A 121 15.31 -37.18 -4.26
C ARG A 121 13.78 -37.22 -4.31
N LYS A 122 13.16 -36.61 -5.33
CA LYS A 122 11.69 -36.44 -5.44
C LYS A 122 11.09 -35.75 -4.21
N GLU A 123 11.82 -34.83 -3.60
CA GLU A 123 11.31 -34.04 -2.48
C GLU A 123 10.36 -32.95 -2.99
N ILE A 124 9.20 -32.82 -2.35
CA ILE A 124 8.22 -31.79 -2.67
C ILE A 124 7.95 -30.89 -1.47
N GLN A 125 7.88 -29.58 -1.71
CA GLN A 125 7.47 -28.63 -0.69
C GLN A 125 5.94 -28.63 -0.58
N ILE A 126 5.39 -29.29 0.45
CA ILE A 126 3.94 -29.45 0.65
C ILE A 126 3.20 -28.11 0.66
N ILE A 127 3.78 -27.07 1.29
CA ILE A 127 3.16 -25.75 1.39
C ILE A 127 3.01 -25.11 0.01
N LEU A 128 4.08 -25.06 -0.80
CA LEU A 128 4.03 -24.49 -2.15
C LEU A 128 3.10 -25.29 -3.07
N HIS A 129 3.09 -26.62 -2.93
CA HIS A 129 2.19 -27.50 -3.68
C HIS A 129 0.71 -27.25 -3.33
N GLN A 130 0.38 -27.00 -2.06
CA GLN A 130 -0.99 -26.66 -1.63
C GLN A 130 -1.48 -25.33 -2.21
N PHE A 131 -0.58 -24.37 -2.42
CA PHE A 131 -0.88 -23.11 -3.11
C PHE A 131 -0.85 -23.23 -4.64
N GLY A 132 -0.45 -24.39 -5.17
CA GLY A 132 -0.42 -24.66 -6.61
C GLY A 132 0.67 -23.90 -7.37
N ILE A 133 1.77 -23.55 -6.68
CA ILE A 133 2.91 -22.83 -7.26
C ILE A 133 3.93 -23.87 -7.75
N VAL A 134 4.07 -24.00 -9.07
CA VAL A 134 4.95 -25.00 -9.72
C VAL A 134 6.26 -24.38 -10.22
N ASN A 135 6.21 -23.18 -10.81
CA ASN A 135 7.38 -22.44 -11.31
C ASN A 135 7.79 -21.36 -10.31
N ASP A 136 8.58 -21.71 -9.30
CA ASP A 136 8.91 -20.85 -8.17
C ASP A 136 9.71 -19.59 -8.56
N GLU A 137 10.73 -19.71 -9.41
CA GLU A 137 11.61 -18.58 -9.77
C GLU A 137 10.91 -17.53 -10.65
N GLU A 138 10.23 -17.93 -11.72
CA GLU A 138 9.53 -16.99 -12.62
C GLU A 138 8.33 -16.34 -11.92
N TYR A 139 7.61 -17.12 -11.10
CA TYR A 139 6.46 -16.62 -10.36
C TYR A 139 6.90 -15.59 -9.31
N PHE A 140 8.09 -15.73 -8.72
CA PHE A 140 8.63 -14.74 -7.79
C PHE A 140 8.75 -13.34 -8.41
N TYR A 141 9.31 -13.23 -9.62
CA TYR A 141 9.41 -11.93 -10.31
C TYR A 141 8.03 -11.39 -10.69
N THR A 142 7.09 -12.27 -11.03
CA THR A 142 5.69 -11.91 -11.28
C THR A 142 5.05 -11.32 -10.02
N CYS A 143 5.30 -11.89 -8.84
CA CYS A 143 4.82 -11.35 -7.56
C CYS A 143 5.39 -9.95 -7.29
N ILE A 144 6.69 -9.72 -7.54
CA ILE A 144 7.30 -8.40 -7.38
C ILE A 144 6.65 -7.38 -8.32
N LEU A 145 6.47 -7.73 -9.60
CA LEU A 145 5.87 -6.83 -10.59
C LEU A 145 4.42 -6.49 -10.23
N MET A 146 3.63 -7.47 -9.81
CA MET A 146 2.25 -7.29 -9.37
C MET A 146 2.17 -6.44 -8.09
N LEU A 147 3.11 -6.57 -7.16
CA LEU A 147 3.20 -5.71 -5.97
C LEU A 147 3.49 -4.26 -6.36
N VAL A 148 4.46 -4.02 -7.23
CA VAL A 148 4.80 -2.66 -7.71
C VAL A 148 3.60 -2.03 -8.43
N PHE A 149 2.93 -2.79 -9.31
CA PHE A 149 1.71 -2.33 -9.98
C PHE A 149 0.62 -1.96 -8.97
N ASN A 150 0.36 -2.83 -7.98
CA ASN A 150 -0.65 -2.58 -6.97
C ASN A 150 -0.33 -1.35 -6.11
N ILE A 151 0.93 -1.11 -5.76
CA ILE A 151 1.36 0.10 -5.04
C ILE A 151 1.01 1.35 -5.87
N ILE A 152 1.40 1.40 -7.14
CA ILE A 152 1.13 2.55 -8.01
C ILE A 152 -0.39 2.77 -8.15
N PHE A 153 -1.13 1.70 -8.39
CA PHE A 153 -2.58 1.74 -8.58
C PHE A 153 -3.32 2.28 -7.34
N HIS A 154 -3.02 1.76 -6.15
CA HIS A 154 -3.68 2.21 -4.92
C HIS A 154 -3.29 3.65 -4.57
N ARG A 155 -2.02 4.04 -4.77
CA ARG A 155 -1.56 5.42 -4.55
C ARG A 155 -2.25 6.40 -5.49
N PHE A 156 -2.46 6.02 -6.74
CA PHE A 156 -3.21 6.81 -7.70
C PHE A 156 -4.68 6.97 -7.29
N ILE A 157 -5.36 5.88 -6.89
CA ILE A 157 -6.75 5.93 -6.42
C ILE A 157 -6.88 6.84 -5.19
N THR A 158 -6.01 6.69 -4.18
CA THR A 158 -6.06 7.54 -2.99
C THR A 158 -5.90 9.01 -3.34
N PHE A 159 -4.97 9.33 -4.25
CA PHE A 159 -4.76 10.69 -4.72
C PHE A 159 -5.99 11.25 -5.44
N LEU A 160 -6.61 10.47 -6.35
CA LEU A 160 -7.85 10.88 -7.04
C LEU A 160 -9.00 11.13 -6.06
N VAL A 161 -9.24 10.19 -5.13
CA VAL A 161 -10.29 10.31 -4.12
C VAL A 161 -10.08 11.56 -3.27
N LEU A 162 -8.83 11.84 -2.87
CA LEU A 162 -8.48 13.03 -2.11
C LEU A 162 -8.74 14.31 -2.93
N MET A 163 -8.33 14.34 -4.20
CA MET A 163 -8.57 15.47 -5.10
C MET A 163 -10.06 15.78 -5.28
N ILE A 164 -10.87 14.74 -5.51
CA ILE A 164 -12.33 14.87 -5.66
C ILE A 164 -12.96 15.40 -4.37
N LYS A 165 -12.57 14.86 -3.22
CA LYS A 165 -13.14 15.24 -1.91
C LYS A 165 -12.75 16.66 -1.49
N MET A 166 -11.53 17.09 -1.80
CA MET A 166 -10.98 18.38 -1.36
C MET A 166 -11.31 19.55 -2.29
N ASN A 167 -11.71 19.28 -3.55
CA ASN A 167 -12.03 20.33 -4.52
C ASN A 167 -13.50 20.35 -5.01
N PRO A 168 -14.51 20.46 -4.13
CA PRO A 168 -15.87 20.71 -4.57
C PRO A 168 -16.00 22.16 -5.09
N TYR A 169 -16.01 22.33 -6.41
CA TYR A 169 -16.09 23.63 -7.11
C TYR A 169 -17.21 24.54 -6.57
N ASN A 170 -18.38 23.97 -6.30
CA ASN A 170 -19.56 24.69 -5.86
C ASN A 170 -19.39 25.34 -4.47
N ASN A 171 -18.57 24.74 -3.58
CA ASN A 171 -18.33 25.27 -2.24
C ASN A 171 -17.32 26.44 -2.23
N ARG A 172 -16.39 26.50 -3.20
CA ARG A 172 -15.46 27.62 -3.34
C ARG A 172 -16.19 28.90 -3.75
N ARG A 173 -17.07 28.82 -4.75
CA ARG A 173 -17.87 29.95 -5.24
C ARG A 173 -18.83 30.50 -4.19
N LYS A 174 -19.58 29.63 -3.49
CA LYS A 174 -20.47 30.05 -2.39
C LYS A 174 -19.71 30.68 -1.20
N ARG A 175 -18.41 30.41 -1.04
CA ARG A 175 -17.59 31.04 0.00
C ARG A 175 -17.07 32.40 -0.45
N SER A 176 -16.55 32.54 -1.68
CA SER A 176 -16.10 33.84 -2.18
C SER A 176 -17.24 34.86 -2.14
N GLU A 177 -18.45 34.44 -2.51
CA GLU A 177 -19.65 35.26 -2.41
C GLU A 177 -20.02 35.65 -0.96
N ARG A 178 -19.77 34.78 0.02
CA ARG A 178 -20.01 35.09 1.45
C ARG A 178 -18.97 36.05 2.01
N ILE A 179 -17.69 35.87 1.65
CA ILE A 179 -16.60 36.76 2.07
C ILE A 179 -16.80 38.15 1.47
N LEU A 180 -17.16 38.23 0.19
CA LEU A 180 -17.44 39.49 -0.49
C LEU A 180 -18.62 40.22 0.16
N ARG A 181 -19.72 39.49 0.44
CA ARG A 181 -20.88 40.04 1.18
C ARG A 181 -20.47 40.59 2.54
N HIS A 182 -19.70 39.82 3.32
CA HIS A 182 -19.24 40.26 4.64
C HIS A 182 -18.33 41.51 4.58
N HIS A 183 -17.42 41.58 3.61
CA HIS A 183 -16.60 42.78 3.39
C HIS A 183 -17.44 44.00 3.04
N ASN A 184 -18.42 43.84 2.15
CA ASN A 184 -19.33 44.92 1.78
C ASN A 184 -20.15 45.41 2.98
N ASP A 185 -20.65 44.50 3.82
CA ASP A 185 -21.39 44.84 5.05
C ASP A 185 -20.54 45.60 6.08
N LEU A 186 -19.24 45.32 6.15
CA LEU A 186 -18.32 46.06 7.02
C LEU A 186 -18.04 47.46 6.49
N ILE A 187 -17.94 47.62 5.17
CA ILE A 187 -17.74 48.92 4.52
C ILE A 187 -18.99 49.79 4.70
N THR A 188 -20.19 49.24 4.48
CA THR A 188 -21.45 49.99 4.64
C THR A 188 -21.75 50.38 6.08
N LYS A 189 -21.33 49.60 7.07
CA LYS A 189 -21.46 49.98 8.50
C LYS A 189 -20.49 51.07 8.96
N LYS A 190 -19.43 51.34 8.19
CA LYS A 190 -18.38 52.30 8.56
C LYS A 190 -18.64 53.70 7.99
N ASN A 191 -19.53 53.81 7.00
CA ASN A 191 -20.03 55.06 6.44
C ASN A 191 -21.36 55.44 7.09
#